data_AF-V4IR42-F1
#
_entry.id   AF-V4IR42-F1
#
_cell.length_a   1.000
_cell.length_b   1.000
_cell.length_c   1.000
_cell.angle_alpha   90.00
_cell.angle_beta   90.00
_cell.angle_gamma   90.00
#
_symmetry.space_group_name_H-M   'P 1'
#
loop_
_entity.id
_entity.type
_entity.pdbx_description
1 polymer ?
#
loop_
_entity_poly.entity_id
_entity_poly.type
_entity_poly.pdbx_seq_one_letter_code
_entity_poly.pdbx_strand_id
1 'polypeptide(L)'
;MKRVGFVGWRGMVGSVLMERMRDEQDFALIAEPVFFSTTQQGEPAPDLGQGRSLLRDAYDLNALASMDAIVTCQGGDYTAKLYQPLRAAGWRGYWIDAASTLRMAADSTIILDPVNLDLIERSLHAGQRDFIGGNCTVSLMLMAVGELMRRDLVEWISAMTYQAASGAGARNMRELLTQMGALYDSVADLLADQKRSILEIDRRVTDRMRRSDFPRELF
;
A
#
# COMPACT_ATOMS: atom_id res chain seq x y z
N MET A 1 20.32 -6.39 10.20
CA MET A 1 20.69 -5.75 8.92
C MET A 1 21.27 -4.39 9.23
N LYS A 2 22.26 -3.91 8.48
CA LYS A 2 22.91 -2.62 8.75
C LYS A 2 22.22 -1.49 7.98
N ARG A 3 21.86 -1.69 6.71
CA ARG A 3 21.32 -0.63 5.85
C ARG A 3 20.00 -1.04 5.19
N VAL A 4 18.93 -0.28 5.44
CA VAL A 4 17.59 -0.57 4.88
C VAL A 4 17.11 0.61 4.05
N GLY A 5 16.83 0.36 2.77
CA GLY A 5 16.33 1.36 1.83
C GLY A 5 14.80 1.44 1.83
N PHE A 6 14.25 2.64 1.90
CA PHE A 6 12.81 2.89 1.85
C PHE A 6 12.44 3.64 0.57
N VAL A 7 11.56 3.05 -0.25
CA VAL A 7 11.06 3.66 -1.49
C VAL A 7 9.54 3.81 -1.42
N GLY A 8 8.98 4.94 -1.88
CA GLY A 8 7.54 5.17 -1.84
C GLY A 8 6.96 5.43 -0.45
N TRP A 9 7.82 5.76 0.51
CA TRP A 9 7.46 6.06 1.91
C TRP A 9 6.57 7.31 2.07
N ARG A 10 6.45 8.16 1.04
CA ARG A 10 5.58 9.36 1.04
C ARG A 10 4.18 9.12 0.49
N GLY A 11 3.94 7.98 -0.17
CA GLY A 11 2.62 7.61 -0.67
C GLY A 11 1.66 7.29 0.47
N MET A 12 0.39 6.99 0.16
CA MET A 12 -0.60 6.61 1.19
C MET A 12 -0.13 5.40 2.02
N VAL A 13 0.20 4.29 1.36
CA VAL A 13 0.68 3.07 2.03
C VAL A 13 1.99 3.33 2.77
N GLY A 14 2.93 4.02 2.12
CA GLY A 14 4.23 4.36 2.71
C GLY A 14 4.09 5.24 3.96
N SER A 15 3.17 6.20 3.98
CA SER A 15 2.96 7.09 5.12
C SER A 15 2.45 6.32 6.34
N VAL A 16 1.51 5.40 6.13
CA VAL A 16 1.03 4.48 7.18
C VAL A 16 2.16 3.58 7.66
N LEU A 17 2.97 3.02 6.76
CA LEU A 17 4.15 2.23 7.15
C LEU A 17 5.10 3.05 8.02
N MET A 18 5.43 4.29 7.63
CA MET A 18 6.33 5.16 8.39
C MET A 18 5.77 5.52 9.77
N GLU A 19 4.46 5.71 9.89
CA GLU A 19 3.79 5.90 11.18
C GLU A 19 3.91 4.67 12.06
N ARG A 20 3.54 3.49 11.55
CA ARG A 20 3.63 2.23 12.30
C ARG A 20 5.06 1.90 12.73
N MET A 21 6.05 2.12 11.86
CA MET A 21 7.46 1.93 12.21
C MET A 21 7.95 2.89 13.29
N ARG A 22 7.38 4.09 13.42
CA ARG A 22 7.67 5.00 14.53
C ARG A 22 7.01 4.54 15.82
N ASP A 23 5.74 4.15 15.75
CA ASP A 23 4.98 3.67 16.90
C ASP A 23 5.63 2.43 17.52
N GLU A 24 6.08 1.50 16.69
CA GLU A 24 6.75 0.24 17.11
C GLU A 24 8.26 0.40 17.33
N GLN A 25 8.80 1.62 17.16
CA GLN A 25 10.23 1.93 17.34
C GLN A 25 11.18 1.14 16.41
N ASP A 26 10.70 0.66 15.26
CA ASP A 26 11.48 -0.18 14.32
C ASP A 26 12.77 0.50 13.84
N PHE A 27 12.76 1.83 13.69
CA PHE A 27 13.95 2.58 13.27
C PHE A 27 15.10 2.51 14.28
N ALA A 28 14.84 2.21 15.56
CA ALA A 28 15.88 1.95 16.54
C ALA A 28 16.60 0.61 16.30
N LEU A 29 15.97 -0.32 15.58
CA LEU A 29 16.50 -1.64 15.23
C LEU A 29 17.26 -1.64 13.89
N ILE A 30 17.16 -0.54 13.13
CA ILE A 30 17.83 -0.35 11.85
C ILE A 30 19.01 0.61 12.04
N ALA A 31 20.23 0.10 11.86
CA ALA A 31 21.44 0.89 12.08
C ALA A 31 21.57 2.08 11.11
N GLU A 32 21.10 1.94 9.86
CA GLU A 32 21.10 2.99 8.85
C GLU A 32 19.85 2.89 7.94
N PRO A 33 18.75 3.59 8.27
CA PRO A 33 17.61 3.76 7.37
C PRO A 33 17.96 4.77 6.28
N VAL A 34 17.80 4.38 5.01
CA VAL A 34 18.12 5.21 3.84
C VAL A 34 16.84 5.48 3.05
N PHE A 35 16.51 6.74 2.87
CA PHE A 35 15.29 7.15 2.17
C PHE A 35 15.57 7.49 0.72
N PHE A 36 14.83 6.86 -0.18
CA PHE A 36 14.89 7.07 -1.61
C PHE A 36 13.69 7.89 -2.08
N SER A 37 13.89 8.66 -3.14
CA SER A 37 12.86 9.48 -3.76
C SER A 37 12.95 9.40 -5.28
N THR A 38 11.79 9.35 -5.94
CA THR A 38 11.69 9.39 -7.41
C THR A 38 11.60 10.82 -7.95
N THR A 39 11.39 11.83 -7.07
CA THR A 39 11.08 13.21 -7.47
C THR A 39 11.80 14.29 -6.67
N GLN A 40 12.45 13.95 -5.55
CA GLN A 40 13.04 14.91 -4.60
C GLN A 40 14.43 14.47 -4.13
N GLN A 41 15.25 13.89 -5.02
CA GLN A 41 16.63 13.57 -4.68
C GLN A 41 17.38 14.82 -4.18
N GLY A 42 18.18 14.67 -3.13
CA GLY A 42 19.01 15.74 -2.57
C GLY A 42 18.30 16.63 -1.54
N GLU A 43 16.98 16.52 -1.41
CA GLU A 43 16.23 17.18 -0.32
C GLU A 43 16.49 16.49 1.03
N PRO A 44 16.22 17.15 2.17
CA PRO A 44 16.34 16.54 3.48
C PRO A 44 15.47 15.28 3.63
N ALA A 45 16.06 14.20 4.11
CA ALA A 45 15.33 12.99 4.51
C ALA A 45 14.66 13.20 5.89
N PRO A 46 13.66 12.36 6.25
CA PRO A 46 13.08 12.37 7.58
C PRO A 46 14.14 12.22 8.67
N ASP A 47 14.11 13.08 9.68
CA ASP A 47 14.96 12.95 10.86
C ASP A 47 14.33 11.92 11.81
N LEU A 48 14.99 10.78 11.95
CA LEU A 48 14.59 9.69 12.84
C LEU A 48 15.39 9.68 14.15
N GLY A 49 16.01 10.80 14.53
CA GLY A 49 16.88 10.89 15.70
C GLY A 49 18.29 10.32 15.47
N GLN A 50 18.62 9.95 14.23
CA GLN A 50 19.94 9.46 13.81
C GLN A 50 20.76 10.53 13.08
N GLY A 51 20.26 11.77 13.01
CA GLY A 51 20.90 12.91 12.36
C GLY A 51 20.35 13.18 10.95
N ARG A 52 20.75 14.33 10.40
CA ARG A 52 20.26 14.79 9.09
C ARG A 52 20.92 13.99 7.97
N SER A 53 20.10 13.42 7.09
CA SER A 53 20.53 12.80 5.83
C SER A 53 19.75 13.38 4.65
N LEU A 54 20.17 13.03 3.43
CA LEU A 54 19.53 13.49 2.19
C LEU A 54 18.84 12.33 1.47
N LEU A 55 17.77 12.64 0.76
CA LEU A 55 17.06 11.69 -0.09
C LEU A 55 17.95 11.22 -1.24
N ARG A 56 18.07 9.90 -1.39
CA ARG A 56 18.79 9.25 -2.50
C ARG A 56 17.88 9.09 -3.71
N ASP A 57 18.47 8.95 -4.90
CA ASP A 57 17.70 8.67 -6.12
C ASP A 57 17.18 7.23 -6.11
N ALA A 58 15.86 7.07 -6.19
CA ALA A 58 15.23 5.76 -6.30
C ALA A 58 15.54 5.03 -7.63
N TYR A 59 16.14 5.68 -8.61
CA TYR A 59 16.56 5.05 -9.87
C TYR A 59 18.05 4.72 -9.93
N ASP A 60 18.83 5.09 -8.91
CA ASP A 60 20.26 4.76 -8.82
C ASP A 60 20.47 3.32 -8.34
N LEU A 61 20.74 2.42 -9.29
CA LEU A 61 20.99 1.01 -9.01
C LEU A 61 22.19 0.77 -8.09
N ASN A 62 23.22 1.60 -8.13
CA ASN A 62 24.38 1.43 -7.24
C ASN A 62 24.01 1.79 -5.80
N ALA A 63 23.25 2.88 -5.62
CA ALA A 63 22.75 3.26 -4.31
C ALA A 63 21.83 2.17 -3.74
N LEU A 64 20.89 1.65 -4.54
CA LEU A 64 20.01 0.55 -4.15
C LEU A 64 20.79 -0.74 -3.83
N ALA A 65 21.77 -1.10 -4.66
CA ALA A 65 22.58 -2.31 -4.47
C ALA A 65 23.45 -2.26 -3.20
N SER A 66 23.67 -1.07 -2.63
CA SER A 66 24.40 -0.90 -1.37
C SER A 66 23.57 -1.19 -0.11
N MET A 67 22.28 -1.52 -0.26
CA MET A 67 21.36 -1.83 0.85
C MET A 67 21.36 -3.32 1.19
N ASP A 68 21.15 -3.67 2.47
CA ASP A 68 20.93 -5.06 2.89
C ASP A 68 19.49 -5.50 2.62
N ALA A 69 18.54 -4.56 2.70
CA ALA A 69 17.14 -4.74 2.38
C ALA A 69 16.55 -3.47 1.77
N ILE A 70 15.52 -3.64 0.93
CA ILE A 70 14.71 -2.56 0.38
C ILE A 70 13.26 -2.85 0.73
N VAL A 71 12.60 -1.88 1.35
CA VAL A 71 11.15 -1.87 1.61
C VAL A 71 10.53 -0.84 0.66
N THR A 72 9.70 -1.31 -0.27
CA THR A 72 9.07 -0.45 -1.27
C THR A 72 7.55 -0.46 -1.17
N CYS A 73 6.98 0.75 -1.16
CA CYS A 73 5.55 1.02 -1.30
C CYS A 73 5.28 1.86 -2.56
N GLN A 74 6.22 1.89 -3.51
CA GLN A 74 6.16 2.79 -4.67
C GLN A 74 5.15 2.31 -5.74
N GLY A 75 4.93 1.01 -5.86
CA GLY A 75 3.97 0.41 -6.78
C GLY A 75 4.61 -0.42 -7.90
N GLY A 76 3.73 -1.10 -8.66
CA GLY A 76 4.14 -2.15 -9.58
C GLY A 76 5.03 -1.70 -10.75
N ASP A 77 4.81 -0.49 -11.28
CA ASP A 77 5.64 0.06 -12.37
C ASP A 77 7.09 0.26 -11.93
N TYR A 78 7.29 0.71 -10.68
CA TYR A 78 8.62 0.86 -10.11
C TYR A 78 9.29 -0.52 -9.95
N THR A 79 8.59 -1.50 -9.38
CA THR A 79 9.11 -2.86 -9.24
C THR A 79 9.44 -3.47 -10.60
N ALA A 80 8.56 -3.35 -11.60
CA ALA A 80 8.81 -3.87 -12.95
C ALA A 80 10.05 -3.25 -13.61
N LYS A 81 10.31 -1.97 -13.34
CA LYS A 81 11.45 -1.24 -13.91
C LYS A 81 12.77 -1.52 -13.17
N LEU A 82 12.78 -1.60 -11.84
CA LEU A 82 14.03 -1.61 -11.05
C LEU A 82 14.43 -3.00 -10.56
N TYR A 83 13.47 -3.89 -10.30
CA TYR A 83 13.76 -5.17 -9.65
C TYR A 83 14.72 -6.04 -10.48
N GLN A 84 14.38 -6.28 -11.76
CA GLN A 84 15.19 -7.14 -12.63
C GLN A 84 16.60 -6.58 -12.86
N PRO A 85 16.79 -5.29 -13.21
CA PRO A 85 18.13 -4.70 -13.32
C PRO A 85 18.94 -4.80 -12.02
N LEU A 86 18.32 -4.59 -10.87
CA LEU A 86 19.00 -4.65 -9.57
C LEU A 86 19.47 -6.08 -9.26
N ARG A 87 18.63 -7.10 -9.51
CA ARG A 87 19.01 -8.51 -9.36
C ARG A 87 20.11 -8.91 -10.37
N ALA A 88 20.00 -8.47 -11.63
CA ALA A 88 21.00 -8.72 -12.66
C ALA A 88 22.37 -8.10 -12.36
N ALA A 89 22.40 -6.98 -11.62
CA ALA A 89 23.63 -6.36 -11.11
C ALA A 89 24.29 -7.15 -9.94
N GLY A 90 23.70 -8.28 -9.53
CA GLY A 90 24.24 -9.16 -8.49
C GLY A 90 23.80 -8.81 -7.07
N TRP A 91 22.84 -7.91 -6.89
CA TRP A 91 22.32 -7.57 -5.56
C TRP A 91 21.53 -8.75 -4.94
N ARG A 92 21.94 -9.16 -3.74
CA ARG A 92 21.37 -10.31 -3.01
C ARG A 92 20.64 -9.92 -1.72
N GLY A 93 20.35 -8.64 -1.53
CA GLY A 93 19.59 -8.15 -0.38
C GLY A 93 18.11 -8.53 -0.43
N TYR A 94 17.39 -8.25 0.65
CA TYR A 94 15.97 -8.56 0.78
C TYR A 94 15.10 -7.52 0.05
N TRP A 95 14.21 -7.96 -0.82
CA TRP A 95 13.22 -7.11 -1.47
C TRP A 95 11.86 -7.33 -0.82
N ILE A 96 11.37 -6.32 -0.11
CA ILE A 96 10.10 -6.33 0.59
C ILE A 96 9.16 -5.35 -0.12
N ASP A 97 8.05 -5.84 -0.66
CA ASP A 97 7.25 -5.08 -1.63
C ASP A 97 5.76 -5.15 -1.34
N ALA A 98 5.07 -4.00 -1.38
CA ALA A 98 3.61 -3.94 -1.30
C ALA A 98 2.93 -4.20 -2.67
N ALA A 99 3.65 -4.08 -3.77
CA ALA A 99 3.13 -4.24 -5.12
C ALA A 99 2.81 -5.70 -5.47
N SER A 100 1.90 -5.90 -6.42
CA SER A 100 1.50 -7.23 -6.88
C SER A 100 2.50 -7.90 -7.82
N THR A 101 3.45 -7.14 -8.37
CA THR A 101 4.28 -7.52 -9.52
C THR A 101 4.99 -8.86 -9.35
N LEU A 102 5.46 -9.16 -8.13
CA LEU A 102 6.27 -10.35 -7.85
C LEU A 102 5.52 -11.43 -7.07
N ARG A 103 4.22 -11.25 -6.77
CA ARG A 103 3.47 -12.19 -5.90
C ARG A 103 3.52 -13.64 -6.37
N MET A 104 3.49 -13.85 -7.68
CA MET A 104 3.46 -15.18 -8.31
C MET A 104 4.82 -15.59 -8.90
N ALA A 105 5.88 -14.81 -8.67
CA ALA A 105 7.22 -15.19 -9.10
C ALA A 105 7.71 -16.40 -8.29
N ALA A 106 8.41 -17.34 -8.95
CA ALA A 106 8.80 -18.61 -8.34
C ALA A 106 9.68 -18.46 -7.08
N ASP A 107 10.51 -17.41 -7.04
CA ASP A 107 11.45 -17.14 -5.95
C ASP A 107 10.90 -16.16 -4.89
N SER A 108 9.61 -15.82 -4.98
CA SER A 108 8.94 -14.91 -4.05
C SER A 108 8.08 -15.65 -3.04
N THR A 109 8.08 -15.15 -1.80
CA THR A 109 7.17 -15.57 -0.73
C THR A 109 6.15 -14.48 -0.47
N ILE A 110 4.86 -14.81 -0.55
CA ILE A 110 3.80 -13.90 -0.09
C ILE A 110 3.79 -13.90 1.44
N ILE A 111 3.89 -12.72 2.06
CA ILE A 111 3.99 -12.57 3.52
C ILE A 111 2.66 -12.22 4.18
N LEU A 112 2.31 -12.99 5.21
CA LEU A 112 1.25 -12.72 6.19
C LEU A 112 1.55 -13.54 7.45
N ASP A 113 2.56 -13.11 8.22
CA ASP A 113 3.19 -13.93 9.26
C ASP A 113 2.22 -14.52 10.31
N PRO A 114 1.11 -13.89 10.74
CA PRO A 114 0.17 -14.53 11.66
C PRO A 114 -0.52 -15.77 11.08
N VAL A 115 -0.46 -15.94 9.75
CA VAL A 115 -1.07 -17.05 9.01
C VAL A 115 -0.02 -18.00 8.46
N ASN A 116 1.13 -17.50 7.99
CA ASN A 116 2.12 -18.30 7.27
C ASN A 116 3.58 -18.13 7.74
N LEU A 117 3.82 -17.83 9.02
CA LEU A 117 5.18 -17.72 9.58
C LEU A 117 6.08 -18.91 9.22
N ASP A 118 5.60 -20.15 9.34
CA ASP A 118 6.40 -21.35 9.01
C ASP A 118 6.88 -21.36 7.55
N LEU A 119 6.09 -20.80 6.62
CA LEU A 119 6.50 -20.66 5.22
C LEU A 119 7.60 -19.61 5.09
N ILE A 120 7.43 -18.45 5.75
CA ILE A 120 8.41 -17.37 5.73
C ILE A 120 9.75 -17.84 6.29
N GLU A 121 9.76 -18.55 7.41
CA GLU A 121 10.97 -19.12 8.01
C GLU A 121 11.65 -20.14 7.08
N ARG A 122 10.88 -21.08 6.51
CA ARG A 122 11.42 -22.04 5.53
C ARG A 122 12.03 -21.33 4.31
N SER A 123 11.37 -20.30 3.79
CA SER A 123 11.87 -19.51 2.66
C SER A 123 13.15 -18.76 3.01
N LEU A 124 13.25 -18.18 4.21
CA LEU A 124 14.47 -17.55 4.71
C LEU A 124 15.62 -18.56 4.79
N HIS A 125 15.38 -19.76 5.34
CA HIS A 125 16.36 -20.84 5.42
C HIS A 125 16.78 -21.38 4.05
N ALA A 126 15.85 -21.44 3.09
CA ALA A 126 16.11 -21.82 1.70
C ALA A 126 16.86 -20.74 0.90
N GLY A 127 17.12 -19.58 1.52
CA GLY A 127 17.88 -18.49 0.89
C GLY A 127 17.03 -17.56 0.01
N GLN A 128 15.70 -17.64 0.06
CA GLN A 128 14.84 -16.69 -0.65
C GLN A 128 15.02 -15.27 -0.11
N ARG A 129 14.83 -14.29 -1.00
CA ARG A 129 15.10 -12.87 -0.72
C ARG A 129 13.95 -11.95 -1.07
N ASP A 130 12.88 -12.45 -1.67
CA ASP A 130 11.74 -11.65 -2.10
C ASP A 130 10.51 -11.97 -1.25
N PHE A 131 10.01 -10.94 -0.55
CA PHE A 131 8.93 -11.06 0.43
C PHE A 131 7.84 -10.04 0.09
N ILE A 132 6.73 -10.52 -0.45
CA ILE A 132 5.74 -9.69 -1.14
C ILE A 132 4.43 -9.66 -0.36
N GLY A 133 3.91 -8.47 -0.07
CA GLY A 133 2.62 -8.30 0.58
C GLY A 133 1.48 -8.89 -0.26
N GLY A 134 0.59 -9.63 0.40
CA GLY A 134 -0.64 -10.15 -0.20
C GLY A 134 -1.58 -9.05 -0.72
N ASN A 135 -2.60 -9.45 -1.49
CA ASN A 135 -3.69 -8.54 -1.82
C ASN A 135 -4.50 -8.21 -0.55
N CYS A 136 -4.98 -6.98 -0.40
CA CYS A 136 -5.75 -6.56 0.78
C CYS A 136 -6.95 -7.46 1.08
N THR A 137 -7.70 -7.94 0.08
CA THR A 137 -8.84 -8.82 0.31
C THR A 137 -8.42 -10.18 0.83
N VAL A 138 -7.36 -10.76 0.28
CA VAL A 138 -6.79 -12.04 0.70
C VAL A 138 -6.24 -11.93 2.12
N SER A 139 -5.43 -10.89 2.39
CA SER A 139 -4.83 -10.70 3.70
C SER A 139 -5.89 -10.48 4.78
N LEU A 140 -6.89 -9.62 4.54
CA LEU A 140 -7.96 -9.37 5.51
C LEU A 140 -8.83 -10.62 5.74
N MET A 141 -9.15 -11.36 4.67
CA MET A 141 -9.88 -12.63 4.80
C MET A 141 -9.09 -13.64 5.63
N LEU A 142 -7.80 -13.86 5.31
CA LEU A 142 -6.97 -14.83 6.00
C LEU A 142 -6.67 -14.42 7.46
N MET A 143 -6.59 -13.13 7.77
CA MET A 143 -6.53 -12.68 9.16
C MET A 143 -7.80 -13.03 9.95
N ALA A 144 -8.97 -13.05 9.28
CA ALA A 144 -10.25 -13.36 9.93
C ALA A 144 -10.54 -14.87 10.02
N VAL A 145 -10.22 -15.64 8.97
CA VAL A 145 -10.63 -17.06 8.84
C VAL A 145 -9.46 -18.03 8.58
N GLY A 146 -8.21 -17.57 8.62
CA GLY A 146 -7.03 -18.38 8.29
C GLY A 146 -6.89 -19.63 9.15
N GLU A 147 -7.34 -19.60 10.39
CA GLU A 147 -7.31 -20.76 11.30
C GLU A 147 -8.24 -21.90 10.84
N LEU A 148 -9.37 -21.58 10.20
CA LEU A 148 -10.27 -22.60 9.64
C LEU A 148 -9.58 -23.34 8.49
N MET A 149 -8.85 -22.60 7.65
CA MET A 149 -8.05 -23.19 6.57
C MET A 149 -6.90 -24.03 7.12
N ARG A 150 -6.19 -23.53 8.14
CA ARG A 150 -5.06 -24.24 8.75
C ARG A 150 -5.46 -25.59 9.37
N ARG A 151 -6.70 -25.71 9.83
CA ARG A 151 -7.28 -26.95 10.37
C ARG A 151 -7.94 -27.83 9.32
N ASP A 152 -7.84 -27.48 8.03
CA ASP A 152 -8.45 -28.22 6.93
C ASP A 152 -9.98 -28.37 7.08
N LEU A 153 -10.65 -27.31 7.58
CA LEU A 153 -12.10 -27.29 7.81
C LEU A 153 -12.88 -26.60 6.69
N VAL A 154 -12.17 -26.07 5.68
CA VAL A 154 -12.76 -25.27 4.60
C VAL A 154 -12.77 -26.10 3.32
N GLU A 155 -13.96 -26.50 2.87
CA GLU A 155 -14.12 -27.15 1.56
C GLU A 155 -14.01 -26.14 0.41
N TRP A 156 -14.68 -24.98 0.55
CA TRP A 156 -14.65 -23.87 -0.40
C TRP A 156 -15.06 -22.56 0.28
N ILE A 157 -14.73 -21.42 -0.36
CA ILE A 157 -15.16 -20.09 0.06
C ILE A 157 -15.76 -19.35 -1.13
N SER A 158 -16.94 -18.75 -0.93
CA SER A 158 -17.49 -17.71 -1.81
C SER A 158 -17.45 -16.38 -1.08
N ALA A 159 -16.82 -15.36 -1.69
CA ALA A 159 -16.59 -14.06 -1.05
C ALA A 159 -17.27 -12.94 -1.84
N MET A 160 -18.22 -12.25 -1.18
CA MET A 160 -18.84 -11.02 -1.67
C MET A 160 -18.21 -9.84 -0.92
N THR A 161 -17.54 -8.92 -1.63
CA THR A 161 -16.72 -7.88 -1.00
C THR A 161 -17.33 -6.49 -1.13
N TYR A 162 -17.11 -5.66 -0.11
CA TYR A 162 -17.48 -4.24 -0.08
C TYR A 162 -16.20 -3.42 0.11
N GLN A 163 -15.47 -3.20 -0.97
CA GLN A 163 -14.14 -2.60 -0.91
C GLN A 163 -14.21 -1.08 -0.79
N ALA A 164 -13.32 -0.52 0.03
CA ALA A 164 -13.20 0.92 0.20
C ALA A 164 -12.42 1.57 -0.97
N ALA A 165 -12.70 2.85 -1.23
CA ALA A 165 -12.02 3.64 -2.26
C ALA A 165 -10.50 3.76 -2.05
N SER A 166 -10.00 3.55 -0.83
CA SER A 166 -8.57 3.55 -0.52
C SER A 166 -7.78 2.50 -1.31
N GLY A 167 -8.42 1.40 -1.71
CA GLY A 167 -7.79 0.38 -2.56
C GLY A 167 -7.41 0.88 -3.95
N ALA A 168 -8.12 1.88 -4.48
CA ALA A 168 -7.80 2.55 -5.74
C ALA A 168 -6.84 3.75 -5.57
N GLY A 169 -6.71 4.27 -4.34
CA GLY A 169 -5.72 5.26 -3.96
C GLY A 169 -6.29 6.60 -3.47
N ALA A 170 -5.39 7.54 -3.15
CA ALA A 170 -5.74 8.78 -2.46
C ALA A 170 -6.66 9.69 -3.26
N ARG A 171 -6.50 9.73 -4.59
CA ARG A 171 -7.34 10.56 -5.45
C ARG A 171 -8.78 10.07 -5.47
N ASN A 172 -9.01 8.75 -5.51
CA ASN A 172 -10.34 8.15 -5.44
C ASN A 172 -11.04 8.44 -4.11
N MET A 173 -10.31 8.39 -2.99
CA MET A 173 -10.88 8.79 -1.69
C MET A 173 -11.33 10.26 -1.68
N ARG A 174 -10.53 11.16 -2.27
CA ARG A 174 -10.90 12.58 -2.38
C ARG A 174 -12.10 12.77 -3.30
N GLU A 175 -12.13 12.11 -4.44
CA GLU A 175 -13.26 12.20 -5.37
C GLU A 175 -14.55 11.68 -4.72
N LEU A 176 -14.51 10.56 -3.98
CA LEU A 176 -15.66 10.05 -3.25
C LEU A 176 -16.21 11.08 -2.24
N LEU A 177 -15.34 11.77 -1.49
CA LEU A 177 -15.76 12.82 -0.57
C LEU A 177 -16.35 14.03 -1.31
N THR A 178 -15.75 14.42 -2.45
CA THR A 178 -16.29 15.48 -3.30
C THR A 178 -17.66 15.10 -3.88
N GLN A 179 -17.84 13.84 -4.30
CA GLN A 179 -19.13 13.30 -4.73
C GLN A 179 -20.18 13.42 -3.62
N MET A 180 -19.85 12.99 -2.39
CA MET A 180 -20.75 13.12 -1.23
C MET A 180 -21.16 14.57 -0.99
N GLY A 181 -20.21 15.51 -1.01
CA GLY A 181 -20.49 16.95 -0.88
C GLY A 181 -21.40 17.46 -1.99
N ALA A 182 -21.10 17.12 -3.25
CA ALA A 182 -21.90 17.53 -4.41
C ALA A 182 -23.35 17.02 -4.37
N LEU A 183 -23.59 15.83 -3.79
CA LEU A 183 -24.94 15.31 -3.59
C LEU A 183 -25.66 16.07 -2.47
N TYR A 184 -25.00 16.26 -1.32
CA TYR A 184 -25.58 17.03 -0.21
C TYR A 184 -25.94 18.46 -0.64
N ASP A 185 -25.01 19.17 -1.29
CA ASP A 185 -25.20 20.56 -1.74
C ASP A 185 -26.38 20.68 -2.72
N SER A 186 -26.63 19.61 -3.50
CA SER A 186 -27.74 19.61 -4.44
C SER A 186 -29.11 19.59 -3.76
N VAL A 187 -29.22 19.22 -2.49
CA VAL A 187 -30.50 19.09 -1.76
C VAL A 187 -30.49 19.77 -0.39
N ALA A 188 -29.45 20.54 -0.05
CA ALA A 188 -29.30 21.16 1.26
C ALA A 188 -30.52 22.03 1.65
N ASP A 189 -31.11 22.73 0.69
CA ASP A 189 -32.34 23.52 0.88
C ASP A 189 -33.56 22.67 1.24
N LEU A 190 -33.68 21.48 0.64
CA LEU A 190 -34.78 20.54 0.90
C LEU A 190 -34.60 19.82 2.23
N LEU A 191 -33.36 19.51 2.62
CA LEU A 191 -33.04 18.88 3.90
C LEU A 191 -33.29 19.81 5.10
N ALA A 192 -33.19 21.13 4.90
CA ALA A 192 -33.45 22.11 5.95
C ALA A 192 -34.95 22.20 6.36
N ASP A 193 -35.86 21.69 5.53
CA ASP A 193 -37.30 21.71 5.77
C ASP A 193 -37.86 20.28 5.89
N GLN A 194 -38.12 19.84 7.13
CA GLN A 194 -38.63 18.51 7.44
C GLN A 194 -40.01 18.19 6.82
N LYS A 195 -40.71 19.18 6.27
CA LYS A 195 -42.00 18.98 5.58
C LYS A 195 -41.84 18.61 4.10
N ARG A 196 -40.61 18.68 3.56
CA ARG A 196 -40.34 18.36 2.15
C ARG A 196 -40.43 16.87 1.89
N SER A 197 -40.87 16.54 0.66
CA SER A 197 -41.03 15.15 0.24
C SER A 197 -39.67 14.50 0.04
N ILE A 198 -39.48 13.33 0.66
CA ILE A 198 -38.28 12.52 0.44
C ILE A 198 -38.11 12.10 -1.03
N LEU A 199 -39.21 11.97 -1.78
CA LEU A 199 -39.17 11.63 -3.21
C LEU A 199 -38.63 12.79 -4.07
N GLU A 200 -38.80 14.03 -3.61
CA GLU A 200 -38.21 15.20 -4.28
C GLU A 200 -36.68 15.23 -4.08
N ILE A 201 -36.24 14.92 -2.86
CA ILE A 201 -34.82 14.78 -2.52
C ILE A 201 -34.18 13.66 -3.35
N ASP A 202 -34.79 12.47 -3.38
CA ASP A 202 -34.32 11.31 -4.15
C ASP A 202 -34.15 11.63 -5.64
N ARG A 203 -35.16 12.29 -6.24
CA ARG A 203 -35.10 12.71 -7.64
C ARG A 203 -33.94 13.69 -7.88
N ARG A 204 -33.78 14.70 -7.03
CA ARG A 204 -32.75 15.75 -7.21
C ARG A 204 -31.33 15.20 -7.01
N VAL A 205 -31.13 14.29 -6.06
CA VAL A 205 -29.87 13.54 -5.89
C VAL A 205 -29.58 12.70 -7.14
N THR A 206 -30.56 11.94 -7.62
CA THR A 206 -30.41 11.10 -8.83
C THR A 206 -30.08 11.95 -10.06
N ASP A 207 -30.76 13.09 -10.23
CA ASP A 207 -30.49 14.01 -11.32
C ASP A 207 -29.08 14.59 -11.20
N ARG A 208 -28.64 14.98 -9.99
CA ARG A 208 -27.27 15.46 -9.74
C ARG A 208 -26.22 14.44 -10.15
N MET A 209 -26.38 13.16 -9.78
CA MET A 209 -25.46 12.07 -10.15
C MET A 209 -25.33 11.90 -11.67
N ARG A 210 -26.38 12.20 -12.44
CA ARG A 210 -26.41 12.03 -13.90
C ARG A 210 -25.83 13.21 -14.67
N ARG A 211 -25.58 14.35 -14.01
CA ARG A 211 -25.04 15.53 -14.69
C ARG A 211 -23.59 15.31 -15.13
N SER A 212 -23.21 15.93 -16.24
CA SER A 212 -21.85 15.84 -16.79
C SER A 212 -20.79 16.47 -15.88
N ASP A 213 -21.18 17.41 -15.02
CA ASP A 213 -20.31 18.10 -14.06
C ASP A 213 -20.25 17.41 -12.69
N PHE A 214 -20.82 16.21 -12.55
CA PHE A 214 -20.64 15.40 -11.35
C PHE A 214 -19.23 14.80 -11.32
N PRO A 215 -18.48 14.88 -10.20
CA PRO A 215 -17.13 14.32 -10.11
C PRO A 215 -17.16 12.80 -10.31
N ARG A 216 -16.53 12.29 -11.37
CA ARG A 216 -16.51 10.86 -11.71
C ARG A 216 -15.32 10.48 -12.58
N GLU A 217 -14.22 11.23 -12.49
CA GLU A 217 -13.05 10.99 -13.34
C GLU A 217 -12.32 9.70 -12.95
N LEU A 218 -12.51 9.23 -11.72
CA LEU A 218 -11.76 8.12 -11.11
C LEU A 218 -12.63 6.89 -10.81
N PHE A 219 -13.95 6.93 -11.08
CA PHE A 219 -14.91 5.86 -10.85
C PHE A 219 -15.69 5.48 -12.12
#